data_AF-A0A9P0GGC8-F1
#
_entry.id   AF-A0A9P0GGC8-F1
#
_cell.length_a   1.000
_cell.length_b   1.000
_cell.length_c   1.000
_cell.angle_alpha   90.00
_cell.angle_beta   90.00
_cell.angle_gamma   90.00
#
_symmetry.space_group_name_H-M   'P 1'
#
loop_
_entity.id
_entity.type
_entity.pdbx_description
1 polymer ?
#
loop_
_entity_poly.entity_id
_entity_poly.type
_entity_poly.pdbx_seq_one_letter_code
_entity_poly.pdbx_strand_id
1 'polypeptide(L)'
;MKMRFFYVFLLIFISILANVSSQLVIPPLPVKCIRPHEVYECGSPCQTQCKTLGEPCPIINKKCTYACRCDKGYARDDNGKCIPIKQCNRRN
;
A
#
# COMPACT_ATOMS: atom_id res chain seq x y z
N MET A 1 -55.19 -3.85 -0.26
CA MET A 1 -54.08 -4.01 -1.22
C MET A 1 -52.96 -2.95 -1.06
N LYS A 2 -53.20 -1.76 -0.49
CA LYS A 2 -52.18 -0.71 -0.24
C LYS A 2 -51.16 -1.04 0.87
N MET A 3 -51.58 -1.72 1.94
CA MET A 3 -50.73 -2.11 3.08
C MET A 3 -49.59 -3.07 2.71
N ARG A 4 -49.84 -4.03 1.81
CA ARG A 4 -48.82 -5.01 1.36
C ARG A 4 -47.74 -4.34 0.51
N PHE A 5 -48.12 -3.40 -0.35
CA PHE A 5 -47.16 -2.61 -1.12
C PHE A 5 -46.27 -1.79 -0.20
N PHE A 6 -46.84 -1.11 0.79
CA PHE A 6 -46.06 -0.32 1.75
C PHE A 6 -45.03 -1.18 2.50
N TYR A 7 -45.44 -2.37 2.95
CA TYR A 7 -44.55 -3.31 3.64
C TYR A 7 -43.42 -3.81 2.73
N VAL A 8 -43.70 -4.07 1.45
CA VAL A 8 -42.68 -4.46 0.46
C VAL A 8 -41.66 -3.33 0.22
N PHE A 9 -42.12 -2.08 0.09
CA PHE A 9 -41.22 -0.93 -0.04
C PHE A 9 -40.35 -0.73 1.21
N LEU A 10 -40.91 -0.94 2.40
CA LEU A 10 -40.20 -0.82 3.66
C LEU A 10 -39.11 -1.91 3.81
N LEU A 11 -39.40 -3.15 3.39
CA LEU A 11 -38.43 -4.25 3.37
C LEU A 11 -37.30 -4.03 2.35
N ILE A 12 -37.59 -3.43 1.19
CA ILE A 12 -36.58 -3.08 0.17
C ILE A 12 -35.65 -1.96 0.68
N PHE A 13 -36.19 -0.97 1.41
CA PHE A 13 -35.38 0.11 1.98
C PHE A 13 -34.45 -0.38 3.09
N ILE A 14 -34.92 -1.30 3.94
CA ILE A 14 -34.11 -1.92 5.00
C ILE A 14 -32.96 -2.75 4.41
N SER A 15 -33.19 -3.50 3.33
CA SER A 15 -32.14 -4.29 2.68
C SER A 15 -31.10 -3.44 1.94
N ILE A 16 -31.49 -2.28 1.39
CA ILE A 16 -30.54 -1.32 0.80
C ILE A 16 -29.65 -0.69 1.89
N LEU A 17 -30.21 -0.33 3.05
CA LEU A 17 -29.44 0.20 4.18
C LEU A 17 -28.46 -0.83 4.77
N ALA A 18 -28.83 -2.11 4.80
CA ALA A 18 -27.94 -3.19 5.25
C ALA A 18 -26.75 -3.45 4.31
N ASN A 19 -26.82 -3.03 3.05
CA ASN A 19 -25.73 -3.14 2.07
C ASN A 19 -24.72 -1.97 2.12
N VAL A 20 -24.89 -1.00 3.02
CA VAL A 20 -23.91 0.09 3.25
C VAL A 20 -22.92 -0.29 4.37
N SER A 21 -22.83 -1.56 4.75
CA SER A 21 -21.88 -2.03 5.77
C SER A 21 -20.49 -2.38 5.22
N SER A 22 -20.27 -2.41 3.90
CA SER A 22 -19.07 -3.02 3.31
C SER A 22 -18.08 -2.07 2.62
N GLN A 23 -18.27 -0.75 2.61
CA GLN A 23 -17.26 0.16 2.04
C GLN A 23 -17.11 1.49 2.79
N LEU A 24 -17.24 1.51 4.13
CA LEU A 24 -16.48 2.49 4.89
C LEU A 24 -14.99 2.08 4.83
N VAL A 25 -14.40 2.16 3.64
CA VAL A 25 -12.96 2.21 3.46
C VAL A 25 -12.61 3.59 3.98
N ILE A 26 -12.45 3.71 5.30
CA ILE A 26 -11.65 4.79 5.86
C ILE A 26 -10.30 4.58 5.16
N PRO A 27 -9.86 5.48 4.24
CA PRO A 27 -8.51 5.37 3.72
C PRO A 27 -7.62 5.33 4.97
N PRO A 28 -6.73 4.32 5.10
CA PRO A 28 -5.85 4.28 6.26
C PRO A 28 -5.22 5.68 6.38
N LEU A 29 -5.25 6.23 7.60
CA LEU A 29 -4.63 7.51 7.95
C LEU A 29 -3.39 7.69 7.06
N PRO A 30 -3.23 8.82 6.35
CA PRO A 30 -2.19 8.98 5.33
C PRO A 30 -0.87 8.46 5.89
N VAL A 31 -0.41 7.33 5.36
CA VAL A 31 0.74 6.61 5.92
C VAL A 31 1.95 7.47 5.63
N LYS A 32 2.38 8.22 6.64
CA LYS A 32 3.54 9.09 6.55
C LYS A 32 4.77 8.29 6.93
N CYS A 33 5.69 8.11 5.99
CA CYS A 33 6.99 7.54 6.27
C CYS A 33 7.79 8.50 7.16
N ILE A 34 8.41 7.95 8.21
CA ILE A 34 9.12 8.74 9.23
C ILE A 34 10.60 8.94 8.90
N ARG A 35 11.19 8.07 8.07
CA ARG A 35 12.61 8.14 7.71
C ARG A 35 12.77 9.08 6.51
N PRO A 36 13.88 9.82 6.42
CA PRO A 36 14.14 10.65 5.26
C PRO A 36 14.28 9.80 4.00
N HIS A 37 13.92 10.38 2.86
CA HIS A 37 14.00 9.77 1.54
C HIS A 37 13.14 8.51 1.38
N GLU A 38 11.99 8.48 2.05
CA GLU A 38 10.98 7.43 1.90
C GLU A 38 9.64 8.00 1.41
N VAL A 39 9.01 7.25 0.51
CA VAL A 39 7.66 7.48 0.01
C VAL A 39 6.81 6.23 0.25
N TYR A 40 5.55 6.43 0.65
CA TYR A 40 4.60 5.33 0.79
C TYR A 40 3.95 5.06 -0.57
N GLU A 41 4.40 4.00 -1.26
CA GLU A 41 3.92 3.69 -2.61
C GLU A 41 3.80 2.19 -2.87
N CYS A 42 3.05 1.85 -3.92
CA CYS A 42 2.94 0.48 -4.39
C CYS A 42 4.14 0.13 -5.28
N GLY A 43 4.81 -0.99 -5.03
CA GLY A 43 5.97 -1.39 -5.83
C GLY A 43 6.27 -2.89 -5.80
N SER A 44 7.42 -3.24 -6.36
CA SER A 44 7.97 -4.60 -6.36
C SER A 44 7.98 -5.21 -4.95
N PRO A 45 7.82 -6.54 -4.81
CA PRO A 45 8.00 -7.21 -3.52
C PRO A 45 9.39 -6.97 -2.91
N CYS A 46 10.43 -6.78 -3.72
CA CYS A 46 11.74 -6.35 -3.24
C CYS A 46 11.86 -4.81 -3.27
N GLN A 47 12.44 -4.22 -2.22
CA GLN A 47 12.86 -2.82 -2.22
C GLN A 47 14.30 -2.71 -2.74
N THR A 48 14.68 -1.53 -3.23
CA THR A 48 16.07 -1.21 -3.61
C THR A 48 16.95 -1.17 -2.36
N GLN A 49 17.90 -2.09 -2.26
CA GLN A 49 18.87 -2.17 -1.15
C GLN A 49 20.28 -1.98 -1.70
N CYS A 50 21.17 -1.36 -0.92
CA CYS A 50 22.58 -1.18 -1.31
C CYS A 50 23.26 -2.53 -1.60
N LYS A 51 22.92 -3.57 -0.81
CA LYS A 51 23.51 -4.91 -0.88
C LYS A 51 23.18 -5.67 -2.17
N THR A 52 22.04 -5.40 -2.78
CA THR A 52 21.53 -6.11 -3.97
C THR A 52 21.37 -5.18 -5.18
N LEU A 53 22.11 -4.07 -5.21
CA LEU A 53 22.05 -3.11 -6.32
C LEU A 53 22.41 -3.78 -7.66
N GLY A 54 21.49 -3.72 -8.61
CA GLY A 54 21.65 -4.31 -9.94
C GLY A 54 21.24 -5.78 -10.03
N GLU A 55 20.89 -6.40 -8.92
CA GLU A 55 20.34 -7.75 -8.91
C GLU A 55 18.83 -7.72 -9.18
N PRO A 56 18.29 -8.66 -9.97
CA PRO A 56 16.85 -8.78 -10.17
C PRO A 56 16.18 -9.24 -8.87
N CYS A 57 14.96 -8.76 -8.62
CA CYS A 57 14.15 -9.28 -7.54
C CYS A 57 13.78 -10.74 -7.82
N PRO A 58 14.16 -11.72 -6.98
CA PRO A 58 13.85 -13.13 -7.23
C PRO A 58 12.35 -13.45 -7.04
N ILE A 59 11.61 -12.54 -6.40
CA ILE A 59 10.19 -12.71 -6.11
C ILE A 59 9.36 -12.15 -7.27
N ILE A 60 8.75 -13.05 -8.03
CA ILE A 60 7.80 -12.68 -9.08
C ILE A 60 6.40 -12.61 -8.47
N ASN A 61 5.92 -11.40 -8.19
CA ASN A 61 4.56 -11.15 -7.74
C ASN A 61 3.84 -10.25 -8.75
N LYS A 62 2.64 -10.66 -9.20
CA LYS A 62 1.79 -9.85 -10.10
C LYS A 62 1.14 -8.67 -9.37
N LYS A 63 0.99 -8.76 -8.05
CA LYS A 63 0.44 -7.68 -7.22
C LYS A 63 1.58 -6.87 -6.62
N CYS A 64 1.53 -5.56 -6.77
CA CYS A 64 2.42 -4.67 -6.06
C CYS A 64 2.09 -4.67 -4.55
N THR A 65 3.08 -4.43 -3.73
CA THR A 65 2.93 -4.32 -2.27
C THR A 65 2.99 -2.84 -1.89
N TYR A 66 2.25 -2.38 -0.88
CA TYR A 66 2.41 -1.02 -0.36
C TYR A 66 3.39 -1.02 0.81
N ALA A 67 4.36 -0.11 0.80
CA ALA A 67 5.35 0.05 1.87
C ALA A 67 5.99 1.44 1.81
N CYS A 68 6.65 1.84 2.90
CA CYS A 68 7.64 2.92 2.84
C CYS A 68 8.87 2.42 2.07
N ARG A 69 9.10 3.03 0.91
CA ARG A 69 10.15 2.67 -0.05
C ARG A 69 11.08 3.85 -0.23
N CYS A 70 12.36 3.56 -0.53
CA CYS A 70 13.30 4.62 -0.84
C CYS A 70 12.88 5.38 -2.09
N ASP A 71 13.03 6.71 -2.06
CA ASP A 71 12.81 7.57 -3.23
C ASP A 71 13.64 7.11 -4.43
N LYS A 72 13.19 7.48 -5.63
CA LYS A 72 13.96 7.24 -6.86
C LYS A 72 15.38 7.82 -6.73
N GLY A 73 16.39 6.97 -6.96
CA GLY A 73 17.80 7.33 -6.82
C GLY A 73 18.41 7.04 -5.44
N TYR A 74 17.62 6.50 -4.51
CA TYR A 74 18.05 6.08 -3.17
C TYR A 74 17.93 4.55 -3.02
N ALA A 75 18.75 3.99 -2.14
CA ALA A 75 18.73 2.59 -1.75
C ALA A 75 18.89 2.45 -0.25
N ARG A 76 18.29 1.41 0.33
CA ARG A 76 18.35 1.16 1.77
C ARG A 76 19.69 0.53 2.15
N ASP A 77 20.39 1.13 3.10
CA ASP A 77 21.63 0.58 3.69
C ASP A 77 21.33 -0.45 4.79
N ASP A 78 22.37 -1.05 5.36
CA ASP A 78 22.25 -2.05 6.43
C ASP A 78 21.72 -1.46 7.75
N ASN A 79 21.81 -0.14 7.94
CA ASN A 79 21.19 0.59 9.05
C ASN A 79 19.70 0.87 8.80
N GLY A 80 19.19 0.44 7.64
CA GLY A 80 17.83 0.64 7.18
C GLY A 80 17.54 2.04 6.62
N LYS A 81 18.54 2.91 6.47
CA LYS A 81 18.36 4.29 5.96
C LYS A 81 18.41 4.30 4.44
N CYS A 82 17.51 5.05 3.81
CA CYS A 82 17.60 5.35 2.38
C CYS A 82 18.70 6.40 2.16
N ILE A 83 19.76 6.00 1.47
CA ILE A 83 20.89 6.86 1.11
C ILE A 83 20.99 6.95 -0.43
N PRO A 84 21.58 8.01 -1.00
CA PRO A 84 21.81 8.09 -2.44
C PRO A 84 22.54 6.84 -2.94
N ILE A 85 22.11 6.24 -4.05
CA ILE A 85 22.73 5.03 -4.61
C ILE A 85 24.25 5.18 -4.80
N LYS A 86 24.71 6.40 -5.11
CA LYS A 86 26.14 6.74 -5.26
C LYS A 86 26.96 6.57 -3.97
N GLN A 87 26.30 6.56 -2.81
CA GLN A 87 26.91 6.37 -1.49
C GLN A 87 26.83 4.91 -1.01
N CYS A 88 26.20 4.01 -1.77
CA CYS A 88 26.27 2.59 -1.46
C CYS A 88 27.71 2.10 -1.69
N ASN A 89 28.42 1.83 -0.61
CA ASN A 89 29.73 1.17 -0.68
C ASN A 89 29.49 -0.27 -1.16
N ARG A 90 30.10 -0.67 -2.28
CA ARG A 90 29.90 -2.00 -2.89
C ARG A 90 30.41 -3.19 -2.06
N ARG A 91 30.78 -2.98 -0.79
CA ARG A 91 31.36 -3.99 0.10
C ARG A 91 31.01 -3.69 1.55
N ASN A 92 29.95 -4.32 2.06
CA ASN A 92 29.85 -4.66 3.47
C ASN A 92 29.22 -6.04 3.57
#